data_AF-A0A4J2GD27-F1
#
_entry.id   AF-A0A4J2GD27-F1
#
_cell.length_a   1.000
_cell.length_b   1.000
_cell.length_c   1.000
_cell.angle_alpha   90.00
_cell.angle_beta   90.00
_cell.angle_gamma   90.00
#
_symmetry.space_group_name_H-M   'P 1'
#
loop_
_entity.id
_entity.type
_entity.pdbx_description
1 polymer ?
#
loop_
_entity_poly.entity_id
_entity_poly.type
_entity_poly.pdbx_seq_one_letter_code
_entity_poly.pdbx_strand_id
1 'polypeptide(L)'
;MGVKKKLKLTSLLGLSLLIMTACATNGVTSDITAESADFWSKLVYFFAEIIRFLSFDISIGVGIILFTVLIRTVLLQVFQVQMVASRKMQEAQPRIKALREQYPGRDMESRTKLEQEMRKVFKEMGVRQSDSLWPILIQMPVILALFQALSRVDFLKTGHFLWINLGSVDTTLVLPILAAVFTFLSTWLSNKALSERNGATTAMMYGIPVLIFIFAVYAPGGVALYWTVSNAYQVLQTYFLNNPFKIIAEREAVVQAQKDLENRKRKAKKKAQKTK
;
A
#
# COMPACT_ATOMS: atom_id res chain seq x y z
N MET A 1 13.99 -21.34 -19.84
CA MET A 1 13.30 -20.92 -18.59
C MET A 1 12.98 -22.18 -17.77
N GLY A 2 13.62 -22.38 -16.61
CA GLY A 2 13.59 -23.67 -15.89
C GLY A 2 12.20 -24.09 -15.41
N VAL A 3 11.91 -25.39 -15.46
CA VAL A 3 10.61 -26.01 -15.14
C VAL A 3 10.06 -25.56 -13.77
N LYS A 4 10.92 -25.40 -12.76
CA LYS A 4 10.54 -24.90 -11.42
C LYS A 4 10.02 -23.45 -11.42
N LYS A 5 10.48 -22.61 -12.35
CA LYS A 5 10.05 -21.21 -12.50
C LYS A 5 8.74 -21.11 -13.27
N LYS A 6 8.52 -22.01 -14.24
CA LYS A 6 7.23 -22.17 -14.92
C LYS A 6 6.16 -22.64 -13.93
N LEU A 7 6.47 -23.63 -13.09
CA LEU A 7 5.53 -24.17 -12.08
C LEU A 7 5.11 -23.14 -11.03
N LYS A 8 6.03 -22.32 -10.53
CA LYS A 8 5.70 -21.21 -9.61
C LYS A 8 4.88 -20.11 -10.28
N LEU A 9 5.15 -19.80 -11.55
CA LEU A 9 4.44 -18.78 -12.30
C LEU A 9 3.02 -19.25 -12.68
N THR A 10 2.85 -20.51 -13.06
CA THR A 10 1.54 -21.11 -13.33
C THR A 10 0.73 -21.31 -12.05
N SER A 11 1.39 -21.56 -10.91
CA SER A 11 0.72 -21.59 -9.60
C SER A 11 0.23 -20.20 -9.17
N LEU A 12 1.03 -19.14 -9.36
CA LEU A 12 0.65 -17.75 -9.07
C LEU A 12 -0.43 -17.22 -10.02
N LEU A 13 -0.32 -17.52 -11.32
CA LEU A 13 -1.35 -17.17 -12.32
C LEU A 13 -2.62 -17.99 -12.13
N GLY A 14 -2.51 -19.27 -11.75
CA GLY A 14 -3.66 -20.12 -11.44
C GLY A 14 -4.38 -19.66 -10.17
N LEU A 15 -3.65 -19.22 -9.14
CA LEU A 15 -4.24 -18.64 -7.94
C LEU A 15 -4.94 -17.31 -8.25
N SER A 16 -4.33 -16.46 -9.10
CA SER A 16 -4.93 -15.22 -9.58
C SER A 16 -6.16 -15.45 -10.46
N LEU A 17 -6.14 -16.45 -11.35
CA LEU A 17 -7.30 -16.80 -12.18
C LEU A 17 -8.42 -17.40 -11.33
N LEU A 18 -8.11 -18.25 -10.35
CA LEU A 18 -9.11 -18.80 -9.43
C LEU A 18 -9.77 -17.70 -8.60
N ILE A 19 -9.02 -16.69 -8.14
CA ILE A 19 -9.57 -15.53 -7.45
C ILE A 19 -10.48 -14.71 -8.38
N MET A 20 -10.08 -14.51 -9.65
CA MET A 20 -10.88 -13.74 -10.61
C MET A 20 -12.11 -14.49 -11.12
N THR A 21 -12.03 -15.81 -11.32
CA THR A 21 -13.16 -16.65 -11.72
C THR A 21 -14.16 -16.83 -10.57
N ALA A 22 -13.69 -16.95 -9.32
CA ALA A 22 -14.56 -16.93 -8.14
C ALA A 22 -15.27 -15.57 -7.95
N CYS A 23 -14.67 -14.46 -8.40
CA CYS A 23 -15.32 -13.16 -8.45
C CYS A 23 -16.33 -12.99 -9.59
N ALA A 24 -16.29 -13.85 -10.62
CA ALA A 24 -17.04 -13.66 -11.87
C ALA A 24 -18.16 -14.68 -12.12
N THR A 25 -18.14 -15.87 -11.51
CA THR A 25 -19.07 -16.94 -11.90
C THR A 25 -20.37 -17.00 -11.10
N ASN A 26 -20.45 -16.54 -9.84
CA ASN A 26 -21.67 -16.69 -9.06
C ASN A 26 -22.01 -15.42 -8.23
N GLY A 27 -22.89 -14.57 -8.75
CA GLY A 27 -23.61 -13.58 -7.93
C GLY A 27 -23.04 -12.17 -7.95
N VAL A 28 -23.13 -11.47 -9.08
CA VAL A 28 -23.00 -10.00 -9.13
C VAL A 28 -24.33 -9.30 -8.81
N THR A 29 -25.43 -10.04 -8.64
CA THR A 29 -26.79 -9.46 -8.49
C THR A 29 -27.65 -9.98 -7.34
N SER A 30 -27.22 -10.98 -6.57
CA SER A 30 -27.98 -11.52 -5.42
C SER A 30 -27.42 -11.05 -4.08
N ASP A 31 -28.28 -10.82 -3.08
CA ASP A 31 -27.83 -10.51 -1.72
C ASP A 31 -27.08 -11.68 -1.09
N ILE A 32 -26.14 -11.40 -0.18
CA ILE A 32 -25.33 -12.44 0.48
C ILE A 32 -25.95 -12.79 1.83
N THR A 33 -26.38 -14.04 1.97
CA THR A 33 -27.00 -14.58 3.19
C THR A 33 -26.17 -15.71 3.79
N ALA A 34 -26.53 -16.14 5.01
CA ALA A 34 -25.86 -17.22 5.74
C ALA A 34 -25.84 -18.58 5.01
N GLU A 35 -26.74 -18.79 4.04
CA GLU A 35 -26.85 -20.03 3.25
C GLU A 35 -26.02 -20.04 1.96
N SER A 36 -25.24 -18.98 1.69
CA SER A 36 -24.46 -18.88 0.45
C SER A 36 -23.48 -20.05 0.29
N ALA A 37 -23.58 -20.77 -0.84
CA ALA A 37 -22.83 -22.02 -1.06
C ALA A 37 -21.31 -21.82 -1.23
N ASP A 38 -20.90 -20.71 -1.87
CA ASP A 38 -19.51 -20.47 -2.25
C ASP A 38 -18.63 -19.93 -1.11
N PHE A 39 -17.37 -20.37 -1.09
CA PHE A 39 -16.37 -19.96 -0.10
C PHE A 39 -16.24 -18.44 0.04
N TRP A 40 -16.30 -17.71 -1.09
CA TRP A 40 -16.18 -16.25 -1.10
C TRP A 40 -17.32 -15.58 -0.34
N SER A 41 -18.56 -15.96 -0.62
CA SER A 41 -19.74 -15.40 0.04
C SER A 41 -19.73 -15.71 1.55
N LYS A 42 -19.23 -16.88 1.95
CA LYS A 42 -19.00 -17.20 3.38
C LYS A 42 -17.97 -16.28 4.02
N LEU A 43 -16.88 -15.96 3.34
CA LEU A 43 -15.88 -14.99 3.83
C LEU A 43 -16.48 -13.58 3.96
N VAL A 44 -17.27 -13.15 2.98
CA VAL A 44 -17.97 -11.85 3.02
C VAL A 44 -18.94 -11.80 4.20
N TYR A 45 -19.77 -12.83 4.38
CA TYR A 45 -20.72 -12.90 5.49
C TYR A 45 -20.00 -12.98 6.85
N PHE A 46 -18.88 -13.70 6.93
CA PHE A 46 -18.03 -13.72 8.11
C PHE A 46 -17.51 -12.33 8.49
N PHE A 47 -17.11 -11.50 7.52
CA PHE A 47 -16.72 -10.12 7.78
C PHE A 47 -17.91 -9.31 8.32
N ALA A 48 -19.09 -9.51 7.74
CA ALA A 48 -20.29 -8.83 8.18
C ALA A 48 -20.68 -9.18 9.63
N GLU A 49 -20.56 -10.46 9.99
CA GLU A 49 -20.81 -10.92 11.35
C GLU A 49 -19.81 -10.36 12.36
N ILE A 50 -18.52 -10.25 12.00
CA ILE A 50 -17.54 -9.59 12.88
C ILE A 50 -17.91 -8.11 13.07
N ILE A 51 -18.30 -7.41 11.99
CA ILE A 51 -18.72 -6.00 12.09
C ILE A 51 -19.95 -5.87 12.99
N ARG A 52 -20.93 -6.77 12.86
CA ARG A 52 -22.11 -6.82 13.74
C ARG A 52 -21.71 -7.05 15.19
N PHE A 53 -20.86 -8.04 15.45
CA PHE A 53 -20.35 -8.33 16.79
C PHE A 53 -19.62 -7.13 17.41
N LEU A 54 -18.77 -6.45 16.63
CA LEU A 54 -18.02 -5.26 17.07
C LEU A 54 -18.90 -3.99 17.18
N SER A 55 -20.13 -4.03 16.69
CA SER A 55 -21.06 -2.89 16.80
C SER A 55 -21.62 -2.70 18.21
N PHE A 56 -21.51 -3.73 19.07
CA PHE A 56 -22.04 -3.78 20.44
C PHE A 56 -23.53 -3.42 20.54
N ASP A 57 -24.30 -3.66 19.48
CA ASP A 57 -25.70 -3.24 19.33
C ASP A 57 -25.92 -1.71 19.45
N ILE A 58 -24.86 -0.91 19.42
CA ILE A 58 -24.92 0.55 19.50
C ILE A 58 -25.09 1.14 18.10
N SER A 59 -24.14 0.83 17.21
CA SER A 59 -24.14 1.34 15.84
C SER A 59 -23.22 0.53 14.95
N ILE A 60 -23.73 0.15 13.78
CA ILE A 60 -22.92 -0.50 12.73
C ILE A 60 -21.72 0.38 12.33
N GLY A 61 -21.83 1.71 12.39
CA GLY A 61 -20.69 2.61 12.14
C GLY A 61 -19.51 2.39 13.09
N VAL A 62 -19.79 2.15 14.38
CA VAL A 62 -18.75 1.78 15.37
C VAL A 62 -18.14 0.42 15.02
N GLY A 63 -18.99 -0.55 14.64
CA GLY A 63 -18.53 -1.86 14.18
C GLY A 63 -17.57 -1.77 12.99
N ILE A 64 -17.88 -0.92 12.01
CA ILE A 64 -17.02 -0.67 10.83
C ILE A 64 -15.68 -0.08 11.27
N ILE A 65 -15.68 0.94 12.16
CA ILE A 65 -14.45 1.57 12.66
C ILE A 65 -13.56 0.54 13.36
N LEU A 66 -14.13 -0.21 14.31
CA LEU A 66 -13.40 -1.20 15.10
C LEU A 66 -12.88 -2.35 14.24
N PHE A 67 -13.70 -2.86 13.32
CA PHE A 67 -13.27 -3.87 12.35
C PHE A 67 -12.10 -3.37 11.49
N THR A 68 -12.18 -2.11 11.03
CA THR A 68 -11.11 -1.50 10.23
C THR A 68 -9.80 -1.46 10.99
N VAL A 69 -9.83 -0.97 12.24
CA VAL A 69 -8.65 -0.92 13.11
C VAL A 69 -8.12 -2.31 13.39
N LEU A 70 -8.99 -3.29 13.67
CA LEU A 70 -8.60 -4.68 13.91
C LEU A 70 -7.85 -5.27 12.71
N ILE A 71 -8.45 -5.22 11.52
CA ILE A 71 -7.84 -5.77 10.29
C ILE A 71 -6.53 -5.04 9.95
N ARG A 72 -6.51 -3.71 10.06
CA ARG A 72 -5.31 -2.91 9.81
C ARG A 72 -4.18 -3.24 10.80
N THR A 73 -4.53 -3.57 12.05
CA THR A 73 -3.56 -3.99 13.08
C THR A 73 -3.03 -5.39 12.81
N VAL A 74 -3.89 -6.34 12.44
CA VAL A 74 -3.48 -7.71 12.06
C VAL A 74 -2.56 -7.68 10.83
N LEU A 75 -2.89 -6.88 9.83
CA LEU A 75 -2.11 -6.74 8.59
C LEU A 75 -0.91 -5.80 8.74
N LEU A 76 -0.71 -5.17 9.90
CA LEU A 76 0.30 -4.15 10.12
C LEU A 76 1.70 -4.62 9.74
N GLN A 77 2.07 -5.84 10.16
CA GLN A 77 3.38 -6.42 9.87
C GLN A 77 3.62 -6.57 8.36
N VAL A 78 2.60 -7.02 7.63
CA VAL A 78 2.63 -7.20 6.18
C VAL A 78 2.84 -5.84 5.48
N PHE A 79 2.12 -4.81 5.92
CA PHE A 79 2.31 -3.45 5.40
C PHE A 79 3.70 -2.88 5.72
N GLN A 80 4.25 -3.13 6.91
CA GLN A 80 5.59 -2.65 7.26
C GLN A 80 6.67 -3.24 6.35
N VAL A 81 6.60 -4.55 6.08
CA VAL A 81 7.54 -5.21 5.15
C VAL A 81 7.51 -4.56 3.77
N GLN A 82 6.32 -4.28 3.23
CA GLN A 82 6.20 -3.59 1.94
C GLN A 82 6.71 -2.16 1.98
N MET A 83 6.41 -1.40 3.03
CA MET A 83 6.88 -0.02 3.13
C MET A 83 8.41 0.01 3.13
N VAL A 84 9.06 -0.88 3.88
CA VAL A 84 10.53 -1.03 3.90
C VAL A 84 11.06 -1.42 2.52
N ALA A 85 10.45 -2.43 1.88
CA ALA A 85 10.85 -2.90 0.55
C ALA A 85 10.73 -1.78 -0.50
N SER A 86 9.61 -1.05 -0.48
CA SER A 86 9.37 0.10 -1.36
C SER A 86 10.45 1.16 -1.15
N ARG A 87 10.77 1.55 0.10
CA ARG A 87 11.82 2.53 0.39
C ARG A 87 13.17 2.12 -0.17
N LYS A 88 13.64 0.90 0.08
CA LYS A 88 14.91 0.41 -0.47
C LYS A 88 14.92 0.40 -1.99
N MET A 89 13.79 0.11 -2.63
CA MET A 89 13.64 0.21 -4.08
C MET A 89 13.73 1.67 -4.58
N GLN A 90 13.37 2.65 -3.75
CA GLN A 90 13.53 4.06 -4.09
C GLN A 90 14.99 4.51 -3.92
N GLU A 91 15.67 4.03 -2.89
CA GLU A 91 17.11 4.23 -2.70
C GLU A 91 17.95 3.60 -3.83
N ALA A 92 17.41 2.58 -4.50
CA ALA A 92 17.99 2.02 -5.72
C ALA A 92 17.99 2.99 -6.91
N GLN A 93 17.01 3.90 -6.98
CA GLN A 93 16.70 4.66 -8.20
C GLN A 93 17.91 5.39 -8.79
N PRO A 94 18.80 6.04 -8.00
CA PRO A 94 19.98 6.68 -8.55
C PRO A 94 20.93 5.70 -9.27
N ARG A 95 21.14 4.50 -8.70
CA ARG A 95 21.95 3.44 -9.35
C ARG A 95 21.28 2.91 -10.60
N ILE A 96 19.95 2.74 -10.55
CA ILE A 96 19.16 2.31 -11.71
C ILE A 96 19.21 3.36 -12.83
N LYS A 97 19.19 4.65 -12.48
CA LYS A 97 19.33 5.76 -13.44
C LYS A 97 20.70 5.76 -14.10
N ALA A 98 21.77 5.67 -13.32
CA ALA A 98 23.14 5.56 -13.86
C ALA A 98 23.32 4.32 -14.75
N LEU A 99 22.70 3.19 -14.37
CA LEU A 99 22.71 1.97 -15.18
C LEU A 99 21.96 2.18 -16.51
N ARG A 100 20.82 2.86 -16.52
CA ARG A 100 20.10 3.18 -17.76
C ARG A 100 20.92 4.07 -18.70
N GLU A 101 21.73 4.97 -18.16
CA GLU A 101 22.64 5.83 -18.95
C GLU A 101 23.81 5.01 -19.55
N GLN A 102 24.28 3.97 -18.86
CA GLN A 102 25.32 3.07 -19.38
C GLN A 102 24.81 2.11 -20.47
N TYR A 103 23.51 1.81 -20.49
CA TYR A 103 22.87 0.93 -21.47
C TYR A 103 21.78 1.68 -22.28
N PRO A 104 22.15 2.66 -23.13
CA PRO A 104 21.17 3.43 -23.92
C PRO A 104 20.57 2.64 -25.10
N GLY A 105 21.15 1.48 -25.43
CA GLY A 105 20.73 0.61 -26.52
C GLY A 105 19.28 0.16 -26.41
N ARG A 106 18.53 0.25 -27.50
CA ARG A 106 17.12 -0.21 -27.58
C ARG A 106 16.98 -1.65 -28.05
N ASP A 107 18.09 -2.30 -28.39
CA ASP A 107 18.16 -3.70 -28.79
C ASP A 107 17.74 -4.64 -27.66
N MET A 108 17.22 -5.82 -28.04
CA MET A 108 16.72 -6.81 -27.08
C MET A 108 17.81 -7.32 -26.13
N GLU A 109 19.07 -7.36 -26.59
CA GLU A 109 20.20 -7.81 -25.77
C GLU A 109 20.54 -6.80 -24.68
N SER A 110 20.67 -5.51 -25.03
CA SER A 110 20.92 -4.41 -24.09
C SER A 110 19.80 -4.28 -23.05
N ARG A 111 18.54 -4.43 -23.46
CA ARG A 111 17.41 -4.47 -22.51
C ARG A 111 17.50 -5.64 -21.55
N THR A 112 17.85 -6.82 -22.06
CA THR A 112 18.01 -8.01 -21.23
C THR A 112 19.17 -7.86 -20.24
N LYS A 113 20.30 -7.29 -20.66
CA LYS A 113 21.45 -6.98 -19.79
C LYS A 113 21.09 -5.93 -18.75
N LEU A 114 20.43 -4.85 -19.15
CA LEU A 114 19.92 -3.82 -18.23
C LEU A 114 19.02 -4.44 -17.16
N GLU A 115 18.06 -5.28 -17.52
CA GLU A 115 17.22 -5.98 -16.54
C GLU A 115 18.00 -6.90 -15.61
N GLN A 116 19.01 -7.61 -16.12
CA GLN A 116 19.87 -8.47 -15.31
C GLN A 116 20.66 -7.66 -14.29
N GLU A 117 21.28 -6.56 -14.72
CA GLU A 117 22.03 -5.66 -13.84
C GLU A 117 21.11 -4.97 -12.83
N MET A 118 19.92 -4.50 -13.24
CA MET A 118 18.92 -3.96 -12.32
C MET A 118 18.54 -4.98 -11.25
N ARG A 119 18.34 -6.26 -11.62
CA ARG A 119 18.05 -7.34 -10.66
C ARG A 119 19.22 -7.61 -9.71
N LYS A 120 20.47 -7.52 -10.18
CA LYS A 120 21.66 -7.63 -9.32
C LYS A 120 21.70 -6.52 -8.30
N VAL A 121 21.49 -5.26 -8.72
CA VAL A 121 21.43 -4.10 -7.83
C VAL A 121 20.36 -4.30 -6.74
N PHE A 122 19.15 -4.73 -7.09
CA PHE A 122 18.11 -5.01 -6.09
C PHE A 122 18.50 -6.14 -5.13
N LYS A 123 19.14 -7.20 -5.64
CA LYS A 123 19.62 -8.33 -4.83
C LYS A 123 20.72 -7.90 -3.85
N GLU A 124 21.66 -7.06 -4.27
CA GLU A 124 22.73 -6.51 -3.43
C GLU A 124 22.19 -5.66 -2.28
N MET A 125 21.09 -4.93 -2.51
CA MET A 125 20.41 -4.17 -1.45
C MET A 125 19.47 -5.03 -0.58
N GLY A 126 19.44 -6.34 -0.82
CA GLY A 126 18.59 -7.29 -0.09
C GLY A 126 17.09 -7.05 -0.30
N VAL A 127 16.70 -6.49 -1.45
CA VAL A 127 15.29 -6.22 -1.78
C VAL A 127 14.77 -7.36 -2.66
N ARG A 128 13.79 -8.12 -2.16
CA ARG A 128 13.06 -9.07 -3.00
C ARG A 128 11.93 -8.30 -3.67
N GLN A 129 11.85 -8.34 -5.00
CA GLN A 129 10.78 -7.66 -5.75
C GLN A 129 9.37 -8.11 -5.33
N SER A 130 9.23 -9.34 -4.82
CA SER A 130 7.97 -9.87 -4.28
C SER A 130 7.47 -9.14 -3.04
N ASP A 131 8.37 -8.57 -2.24
CA ASP A 131 8.02 -8.01 -0.93
C ASP A 131 7.14 -6.76 -1.06
N SER A 132 7.26 -6.06 -2.18
CA SER A 132 6.39 -4.92 -2.54
C SER A 132 4.99 -5.34 -2.99
N LEU A 133 4.83 -6.57 -3.50
CA LEU A 133 3.58 -7.09 -4.07
C LEU A 133 2.71 -7.80 -3.03
N TRP A 134 3.29 -8.33 -1.95
CA TRP A 134 2.55 -9.11 -0.96
C TRP A 134 1.33 -8.41 -0.38
N PRO A 135 1.39 -7.12 0.00
CA PRO A 135 0.20 -6.50 0.55
C PRO A 135 -0.86 -6.25 -0.48
N ILE A 136 -0.53 -6.01 -1.75
CA ILE A 136 -1.59 -5.89 -2.78
C ILE A 136 -2.35 -7.22 -2.89
N LEU A 137 -1.62 -8.34 -2.91
CA LEU A 137 -2.24 -9.67 -3.00
C LEU A 137 -3.13 -10.01 -1.80
N ILE A 138 -2.75 -9.57 -0.59
CA ILE A 138 -3.52 -9.84 0.63
C ILE A 138 -4.63 -8.79 0.84
N GLN A 139 -4.36 -7.53 0.52
CA GLN A 139 -5.25 -6.40 0.73
C GLN A 139 -6.43 -6.41 -0.25
N MET A 140 -6.22 -6.79 -1.50
CA MET A 140 -7.29 -6.78 -2.50
C MET A 140 -8.47 -7.69 -2.12
N PRO A 141 -8.26 -8.96 -1.74
CA PRO A 141 -9.35 -9.80 -1.22
C PRO A 141 -10.04 -9.19 0.00
N VAL A 142 -9.29 -8.60 0.93
CA VAL A 142 -9.85 -7.99 2.15
C VAL A 142 -10.73 -6.78 1.82
N ILE A 143 -10.28 -5.89 0.93
CA ILE A 143 -11.08 -4.74 0.48
C ILE A 143 -12.33 -5.20 -0.25
N LEU A 144 -12.20 -6.17 -1.16
CA LEU A 144 -13.35 -6.68 -1.93
C LEU A 144 -14.37 -7.36 -1.03
N ALA A 145 -13.92 -8.17 -0.07
CA ALA A 145 -14.81 -8.84 0.88
C ALA A 145 -15.55 -7.82 1.75
N LEU A 146 -14.85 -6.81 2.26
CA LEU A 146 -15.46 -5.75 3.06
C LEU A 146 -16.41 -4.87 2.24
N PHE A 147 -16.03 -4.50 1.02
CA PHE A 147 -16.90 -3.74 0.12
C PHE A 147 -18.20 -4.49 -0.16
N GLN A 148 -18.11 -5.78 -0.45
CA GLN A 148 -19.29 -6.62 -0.66
C GLN A 148 -20.09 -6.80 0.63
N ALA A 149 -19.45 -6.93 1.79
CA ALA A 149 -20.16 -7.00 3.06
C ALA A 149 -21.01 -5.73 3.28
N LEU A 150 -20.39 -4.56 3.13
CA LEU A 150 -21.06 -3.27 3.35
C LEU A 150 -22.11 -2.92 2.29
N SER A 151 -21.97 -3.46 1.07
CA SER A 151 -22.87 -3.12 -0.05
C SER A 151 -23.94 -4.17 -0.34
N ARG A 152 -23.77 -5.42 0.11
CA ARG A 152 -24.64 -6.56 -0.24
C ARG A 152 -25.24 -7.30 0.97
N VAL A 153 -24.88 -6.94 2.20
CA VAL A 153 -25.46 -7.54 3.40
C VAL A 153 -26.43 -6.54 4.03
N ASP A 154 -27.70 -6.92 4.12
CA ASP A 154 -28.78 -5.97 4.42
C ASP A 154 -28.67 -5.32 5.79
N PHE A 155 -28.31 -6.07 6.84
CA PHE A 155 -28.19 -5.50 8.18
C PHE A 155 -27.02 -4.52 8.32
N LEU A 156 -26.06 -4.50 7.39
CA LEU A 156 -24.97 -3.51 7.38
C LEU A 156 -25.33 -2.24 6.62
N LYS A 157 -26.33 -2.31 5.75
CA LYS A 157 -26.84 -1.19 4.96
C LYS A 157 -27.84 -0.34 5.74
N THR A 158 -28.37 -0.87 6.83
CA THR A 158 -29.35 -0.19 7.66
C THR A 158 -28.68 0.63 8.75
N GLY A 159 -29.33 1.73 9.12
CA GLY A 159 -28.94 2.57 10.24
C GLY A 159 -28.13 3.80 9.87
N HIS A 160 -27.98 4.65 10.88
CA HIS A 160 -27.25 5.90 10.83
C HIS A 160 -26.07 5.87 11.78
N PHE A 161 -25.02 6.58 11.40
CA PHE A 161 -23.89 6.86 12.28
C PHE A 161 -23.56 8.34 12.15
N LEU A 162 -23.63 9.11 13.24
CA LEU A 162 -23.49 10.57 13.17
C LEU A 162 -24.47 11.16 12.12
N TRP A 163 -23.96 11.87 11.10
CA TRP A 163 -24.75 12.44 9.99
C TRP A 163 -24.89 11.51 8.77
N ILE A 164 -24.22 10.35 8.76
CA ILE A 164 -24.19 9.47 7.59
C ILE A 164 -25.30 8.41 7.67
N ASN A 165 -25.88 8.10 6.51
CA ASN A 165 -26.65 6.89 6.29
C ASN A 165 -25.69 5.84 5.72
N LEU A 166 -25.66 4.65 6.30
CA LEU A 166 -24.64 3.64 5.97
C LEU A 166 -24.88 2.99 4.60
N GLY A 167 -26.14 2.90 4.16
CA GLY A 167 -26.53 2.28 2.89
C GLY A 167 -26.63 3.23 1.70
N SER A 168 -26.68 4.55 1.93
CA SER A 168 -26.73 5.56 0.87
C SER A 168 -25.45 6.37 0.77
N VAL A 169 -25.27 7.12 -0.31
CA VAL A 169 -24.11 8.03 -0.47
C VAL A 169 -24.14 9.15 0.57
N ASP A 170 -22.96 9.67 0.95
CA ASP A 170 -22.83 10.83 1.84
C ASP A 170 -23.04 12.14 1.07
N THR A 171 -24.22 12.75 1.24
CA THR A 171 -24.58 14.02 0.58
C THR A 171 -23.85 15.23 1.14
N THR A 172 -23.25 15.12 2.34
CA THR A 172 -22.50 16.23 2.98
C THR A 172 -21.07 16.33 2.48
N LEU A 173 -20.58 15.32 1.76
CA LEU A 173 -19.21 15.19 1.26
C LEU A 173 -18.12 15.17 2.33
N VAL A 174 -18.47 15.13 3.62
CA VAL A 174 -17.49 15.16 4.71
C VAL A 174 -16.60 13.92 4.65
N LEU A 175 -17.16 12.72 4.49
CA LEU A 175 -16.36 11.50 4.40
C LEU A 175 -15.46 11.45 3.15
N PRO A 176 -15.95 11.73 1.92
CA PRO A 176 -15.08 11.83 0.75
C PRO A 176 -13.91 12.80 0.93
N ILE A 177 -14.14 13.99 1.49
CA ILE A 177 -13.10 14.98 1.75
C ILE A 177 -12.08 14.43 2.76
N LEU A 178 -12.53 13.85 3.87
CA LEU A 178 -11.63 13.28 4.87
C LEU A 178 -10.82 12.11 4.31
N ALA A 179 -11.43 11.22 3.53
CA ALA A 179 -10.73 10.13 2.88
C ALA A 179 -9.61 10.65 1.95
N ALA A 180 -9.89 11.69 1.17
CA ALA A 180 -8.92 12.33 0.29
C ALA A 180 -7.80 13.01 1.07
N VAL A 181 -8.14 13.78 2.12
CA VAL A 181 -7.17 14.46 2.98
C VAL A 181 -6.25 13.45 3.67
N PHE A 182 -6.78 12.39 4.25
CA PHE A 182 -5.96 11.36 4.89
C PHE A 182 -5.09 10.59 3.89
N THR A 183 -5.61 10.31 2.69
CA THR A 183 -4.81 9.72 1.60
C THR A 183 -3.66 10.64 1.20
N PHE A 184 -3.93 11.95 1.09
CA PHE A 184 -2.92 12.94 0.76
C PHE A 184 -1.86 13.00 1.87
N LEU A 185 -2.27 13.10 3.13
CA LEU A 185 -1.37 13.15 4.28
C LEU A 185 -0.50 11.88 4.36
N SER A 186 -1.08 10.68 4.24
CA SER A 186 -0.32 9.42 4.29
C SER A 186 0.72 9.35 3.17
N THR A 187 0.32 9.76 1.96
CA THR A 187 1.19 9.77 0.78
C THR A 187 2.27 10.83 0.91
N TRP A 188 1.95 12.02 1.40
CA TRP A 188 2.90 13.10 1.65
C TRP A 188 3.94 12.72 2.70
N LEU A 189 3.51 12.12 3.83
CA LEU A 189 4.42 11.60 4.85
C LEU A 189 5.37 10.55 4.26
N SER A 190 4.82 9.57 3.52
CA SER A 190 5.61 8.53 2.88
C SER A 190 6.61 9.10 1.88
N ASN A 191 6.17 10.05 1.04
CA ASN A 191 7.00 10.72 0.05
C ASN A 191 8.05 11.65 0.65
N LYS A 192 7.92 12.03 1.92
CA LYS A 192 8.93 12.82 2.63
C LYS A 192 10.14 11.95 3.01
N ALA A 193 9.96 10.65 3.23
CA ALA A 193 11.06 9.71 3.53
C ALA A 193 12.00 9.44 2.33
N LEU A 194 11.57 9.80 1.11
CA LEU A 194 12.31 9.58 -0.12
C LEU A 194 13.53 10.47 -0.24
N SER A 195 14.62 9.95 -0.81
CA SER A 195 15.84 10.71 -1.11
C SER A 195 15.67 11.64 -2.31
N GLU A 196 14.85 11.24 -3.27
CA GLU A 196 14.62 11.96 -4.51
C GLU A 196 13.14 11.84 -4.89
N ARG A 197 12.51 12.96 -5.28
CA ARG A 197 11.17 12.96 -5.86
C ARG A 197 11.29 13.16 -7.36
N ASN A 198 10.60 12.31 -8.12
CA ASN A 198 10.45 12.47 -9.56
C ASN A 198 9.00 12.85 -9.91
N GLY A 199 8.75 13.15 -11.18
CA GLY A 199 7.41 13.54 -11.65
C GLY A 199 6.34 12.47 -11.37
N ALA A 200 6.69 11.18 -11.43
CA ALA A 200 5.76 10.09 -11.16
C ALA A 200 5.33 10.04 -9.68
N THR A 201 6.28 10.15 -8.75
CA THR A 201 5.99 10.22 -7.30
C THR A 201 5.12 11.43 -6.97
N THR A 202 5.37 12.58 -7.60
CA THR A 202 4.56 13.79 -7.43
C THR A 202 3.15 13.60 -8.00
N ALA A 203 3.03 13.02 -9.19
CA ALA A 203 1.73 12.73 -9.80
C ALA A 203 0.89 11.79 -8.93
N MET A 204 1.49 10.75 -8.34
CA MET A 204 0.81 9.85 -7.40
C MET A 204 0.36 10.58 -6.13
N MET A 205 1.18 11.52 -5.62
CA MET A 205 0.88 12.28 -4.40
C MET A 205 -0.41 13.09 -4.50
N TYR A 206 -0.69 13.67 -5.68
CA TYR A 206 -1.87 14.49 -5.89
C TYR A 206 -3.01 13.72 -6.59
N GLY A 207 -2.67 12.82 -7.52
CA GLY A 207 -3.64 12.08 -8.32
C GLY A 207 -4.41 11.03 -7.52
N ILE A 208 -3.73 10.28 -6.63
CA ILE A 208 -4.41 9.22 -5.85
C ILE A 208 -5.47 9.80 -4.91
N PRO A 209 -5.21 10.88 -4.13
CA PRO A 209 -6.25 11.50 -3.31
C PRO A 209 -7.48 11.96 -4.10
N VAL A 210 -7.30 12.51 -5.31
CA VAL A 210 -8.42 12.94 -6.17
C VAL A 210 -9.24 11.74 -6.64
N LEU A 211 -8.57 10.64 -7.03
CA LEU A 211 -9.27 9.41 -7.41
C LEU A 211 -10.08 8.83 -6.24
N ILE A 212 -9.49 8.82 -5.04
CA ILE A 212 -10.17 8.36 -3.82
C ILE A 212 -11.37 9.26 -3.48
N PHE A 213 -11.22 10.58 -3.63
CA PHE A 213 -12.33 11.52 -3.46
C PHE A 213 -13.50 11.17 -4.38
N ILE A 214 -13.25 11.09 -5.70
CA ILE A 214 -14.28 10.79 -6.70
C ILE A 214 -14.97 9.45 -6.38
N PHE A 215 -14.19 8.42 -6.07
CA PHE A 215 -14.75 7.12 -5.71
C PHE A 215 -15.63 7.19 -4.45
N ALA A 216 -15.16 7.87 -3.40
CA ALA A 216 -15.88 7.98 -2.13
C ALA A 216 -17.19 8.76 -2.25
N VAL A 217 -17.30 9.71 -3.18
CA VAL A 217 -18.55 10.45 -3.45
C VAL A 217 -19.68 9.52 -3.93
N TYR A 218 -19.35 8.49 -4.72
CA TYR A 218 -20.32 7.55 -5.25
C TYR A 218 -20.48 6.27 -4.41
N ALA A 219 -19.68 6.12 -3.35
CA ALA A 219 -19.71 4.96 -2.50
C ALA A 219 -20.80 5.08 -1.41
N PRO A 220 -21.42 3.96 -0.96
CA PRO A 220 -22.26 3.96 0.22
C PRO A 220 -21.53 4.50 1.46
N GLY A 221 -22.26 5.13 2.39
CA GLY A 221 -21.70 5.80 3.55
C GLY A 221 -20.85 4.89 4.43
N GLY A 222 -21.26 3.62 4.60
CA GLY A 222 -20.46 2.62 5.34
C GLY A 222 -19.13 2.32 4.64
N VAL A 223 -19.12 2.30 3.31
CA VAL A 223 -17.92 2.12 2.49
C VAL A 223 -17.01 3.35 2.59
N ALA A 224 -17.55 4.55 2.44
CA ALA A 224 -16.81 5.80 2.61
C ALA A 224 -16.22 5.96 4.03
N LEU A 225 -16.95 5.50 5.05
CA LEU A 225 -16.50 5.49 6.44
C LEU A 225 -15.30 4.56 6.61
N TYR A 226 -15.38 3.34 6.09
CA TYR A 226 -14.25 2.41 6.07
C TYR A 226 -13.01 3.08 5.45
N TRP A 227 -13.12 3.63 4.24
CA TRP A 227 -11.99 4.25 3.55
C TRP A 227 -11.37 5.39 4.37
N THR A 228 -12.21 6.26 4.93
CA THR A 228 -11.77 7.37 5.79
C THR A 228 -10.96 6.88 6.99
N VAL A 229 -11.49 5.91 7.75
CA VAL A 229 -10.84 5.36 8.94
C VAL A 229 -9.56 4.62 8.57
N SER A 230 -9.61 3.85 7.49
CA SER A 230 -8.50 3.07 6.94
C SER A 230 -7.32 3.96 6.53
N ASN A 231 -7.61 5.13 5.93
CA ASN A 231 -6.61 6.14 5.59
C ASN A 231 -6.10 6.91 6.81
N ALA A 232 -6.97 7.25 7.77
CA ALA A 232 -6.56 7.86 9.04
C ALA A 232 -5.58 6.93 9.79
N TYR A 233 -5.89 5.64 9.87
CA TYR A 233 -4.99 4.63 10.41
C TYR A 233 -3.66 4.62 9.66
N GLN A 234 -3.68 4.69 8.32
CA GLN A 234 -2.46 4.73 7.52
C GLN A 234 -1.58 5.96 7.81
N VAL A 235 -2.18 7.14 8.06
CA VAL A 235 -1.46 8.34 8.51
C VAL A 235 -0.73 8.05 9.82
N LEU A 236 -1.45 7.51 10.82
CA LEU A 236 -0.89 7.18 12.13
C LEU A 236 0.23 6.12 12.00
N GLN A 237 -0.03 5.05 11.26
CA GLN A 237 0.95 4.00 10.96
C GLN A 237 2.23 4.58 10.34
N THR A 238 2.08 5.45 9.34
CA THR A 238 3.22 6.06 8.65
C THR A 238 3.99 6.99 9.59
N TYR A 239 3.29 7.79 10.39
CA TYR A 239 3.90 8.71 11.33
C TYR A 239 4.70 7.99 12.42
N PHE A 240 4.15 6.93 13.02
CA PHE A 240 4.79 6.23 14.15
C PHE A 240 5.83 5.20 13.72
N LEU A 241 5.52 4.37 12.71
CA LEU A 241 6.36 3.22 12.35
C LEU A 241 7.30 3.51 11.18
N ASN A 242 6.94 4.46 10.32
CA ASN A 242 7.76 4.87 9.18
C ASN A 242 8.07 6.37 9.22
N ASN A 243 8.38 6.88 10.40
CA ASN A 243 8.57 8.31 10.65
C ASN A 243 9.59 8.90 9.66
N PRO A 244 9.14 9.75 8.69
CA PRO A 244 10.03 10.29 7.68
C PRO A 244 11.11 11.21 8.26
N PHE A 245 10.82 11.87 9.38
CA PHE A 245 11.76 12.80 10.01
C PHE A 245 12.98 12.08 10.60
N LYS A 246 12.75 10.91 11.21
CA LYS A 246 13.84 10.06 11.71
C LYS A 246 14.72 9.54 10.56
N ILE A 247 14.09 9.09 9.48
CA ILE A 247 14.79 8.56 8.30
C ILE A 247 15.67 9.62 7.64
N ILE A 248 15.17 10.85 7.51
CA ILE A 248 15.95 11.97 6.94
C ILE A 248 17.15 12.29 7.82
N ALA A 249 16.95 12.41 9.14
CA ALA A 249 18.02 12.71 10.07
C ALA A 249 19.13 11.65 10.05
N GLU A 250 18.78 10.36 9.99
CA GLU A 250 19.76 9.27 9.85
C GLU A 250 20.55 9.38 8.53
N ARG A 251 19.88 9.68 7.41
CA ARG A 251 20.54 9.85 6.11
C ARG A 251 21.50 11.04 6.10
N GLU A 252 21.09 12.18 6.66
CA GLU A 252 21.92 13.38 6.77
C GLU A 252 23.14 13.14 7.65
N ALA A 253 22.97 12.44 8.78
CA ALA A 253 24.08 12.06 9.66
C ALA A 253 25.11 11.17 8.95
N VAL A 254 24.67 10.20 8.15
CA VAL A 254 25.56 9.34 7.35
C VAL A 254 26.33 10.15 6.31
N VAL A 255 25.66 11.06 5.59
CA VAL A 255 26.31 11.94 4.60
C VAL A 255 27.34 12.85 5.28
N GLN A 256 27.01 13.39 6.44
CA GLN A 256 27.92 14.26 7.19
C GLN A 256 29.14 13.49 7.71
N ALA A 257 28.95 12.29 8.24
CA ALA A 257 30.04 11.42 8.68
C ALA A 257 30.99 11.05 7.52
N GLN A 258 30.45 10.80 6.32
CA GLN A 258 31.26 10.56 5.12
C GLN A 258 32.10 11.79 4.74
N LYS A 259 31.50 12.98 4.74
CA LYS A 259 32.21 14.25 4.47
C LYS A 259 33.32 14.51 5.49
N ASP A 260 33.06 14.26 6.77
CA ASP A 260 34.04 14.43 7.84
C ASP A 260 35.21 13.45 7.71
N LEU A 261 34.93 12.19 7.35
CA LEU A 261 35.95 11.19 7.07
C LEU A 261 36.83 11.59 5.87
N GLU A 262 36.24 12.06 4.78
CA GLU A 262 36.97 12.56 3.61
C GLU A 262 37.83 13.78 3.95
N ASN A 263 37.28 14.72 4.73
CA ASN A 263 38.02 15.89 5.20
C ASN A 263 39.21 15.50 6.08
N ARG A 264 39.05 14.51 6.97
CA ARG A 264 40.15 13.96 7.78
C ARG A 264 41.21 13.31 6.91
N LYS A 265 40.82 12.46 5.95
CA LYS A 265 41.73 11.83 4.98
C LYS A 265 42.50 12.89 4.16
N ARG A 266 41.83 13.95 3.71
CA ARG A 266 42.44 15.07 2.98
C ARG A 266 43.45 15.83 3.84
N LYS A 267 43.11 16.15 5.10
CA LYS A 267 44.02 16.80 6.04
C LYS A 267 45.24 15.92 6.35
N ALA A 268 45.05 14.62 6.54
CA ALA A 268 46.14 13.66 6.77
C ALA A 268 47.09 13.57 5.57
N LYS A 269 46.56 13.46 4.33
CA LYS A 269 47.36 13.48 3.11
C LYS A 269 48.18 14.77 2.97
N LYS A 270 47.58 15.94 3.23
CA LYS A 270 48.28 17.23 3.20
C LYS A 270 49.39 17.32 4.25
N LYS A 271 49.18 16.77 5.45
CA LYS A 271 50.23 16.69 6.49
C LYS A 271 51.38 15.79 6.02
N ALA A 272 51.08 14.59 5.55
CA ALA A 272 52.09 13.64 5.07
C ALA A 272 52.92 14.19 3.88
N GLN A 273 52.32 14.98 3.00
CA GLN A 273 53.02 15.66 1.90
C GLN A 273 53.93 16.80 2.35
N LYS A 274 53.69 17.41 3.51
CA LYS A 274 54.54 18.48 4.07
C LYS A 274 55.71 17.95 4.89
N THR A 275 55.71 16.66 5.23
CA THR A 275 56.75 16.00 6.04
C THR A 275 57.76 15.23 5.18
N LYS A 276 57.59 15.22 3.85
CA LYS A 276 58.58 14.77 2.86
C LYS A 276 59.25 15.98 2.24
#